data_AF-A0A511YLG2-F1
#
_entry.id   AF-A0A511YLG2-F1
#
_cell.length_a   1.000
_cell.length_b   1.000
_cell.length_c   1.000
_cell.angle_alpha   90.00
_cell.angle_beta   90.00
_cell.angle_gamma   90.00
#
_symmetry.space_group_name_H-M   'P 1'
#
loop_
_entity.id
_entity.type
_entity.pdbx_description
1 polymer ?
#
loop_
_entity_poly.entity_id
_entity_poly.type
_entity_poly.pdbx_seq_one_letter_code
_entity_poly.pdbx_strand_id
1 'polypeptide(L)'
;MKNLESKIDEAFQETVLFPREKAVTDFLIKVLNSTDTFREDDRKVEVIGLYYYAASPLSFLFAMPNYAYYAPDKNIHIAELHLNEHGFKDYTQADLQDLCRKVLDENDIQYTGNLNADNRLDTSGYWENQSGLEHEFLRQCWKKAKEQTRSKVLGFLEASDSSSAVYDLDNGYYLPFEVDLDEYLQAQGFRFEKEM
;
A
#
# COMPACT_ATOMS: atom_id res chain seq x y z
N MET A 1 -4.92 16.46 -21.70
CA MET A 1 -4.20 15.53 -20.81
C MET A 1 -4.99 15.15 -19.56
N LYS A 2 -5.51 16.07 -18.73
CA LYS A 2 -6.29 15.71 -17.52
C LYS A 2 -7.39 14.65 -17.73
N ASN A 3 -8.11 14.70 -18.85
CA ASN A 3 -9.14 13.71 -19.18
C ASN A 3 -8.56 12.32 -19.51
N LEU A 4 -7.36 12.26 -20.11
CA LEU A 4 -6.73 10.99 -20.49
C LEU A 4 -6.12 10.28 -19.28
N GLU A 5 -5.41 11.01 -18.44
CA GLU A 5 -4.85 10.47 -17.20
C GLU A 5 -5.96 9.92 -16.29
N SER A 6 -7.07 10.64 -16.11
CA SER A 6 -8.22 10.14 -15.35
C SER A 6 -8.83 8.86 -15.95
N LYS A 7 -8.81 8.67 -17.28
CA LYS A 7 -9.27 7.42 -17.89
C LYS A 7 -8.31 6.25 -17.62
N ILE A 8 -7.01 6.52 -17.55
CA ILE A 8 -6.01 5.53 -17.14
C ILE A 8 -6.20 5.18 -15.67
N ASP A 9 -6.44 6.19 -14.81
CA ASP A 9 -6.75 6.01 -13.39
C ASP A 9 -7.98 5.11 -13.19
N GLU A 10 -9.09 5.40 -13.89
CA GLU A 10 -10.32 4.60 -13.87
C GLU A 10 -10.05 3.15 -14.31
N ALA A 11 -9.36 2.96 -15.45
CA ALA A 11 -9.04 1.63 -15.95
C ALA A 11 -8.16 0.83 -14.98
N PHE A 12 -7.18 1.48 -14.35
CA PHE A 12 -6.31 0.86 -13.34
C PHE A 12 -7.08 0.49 -12.08
N GLN A 13 -7.94 1.39 -11.60
CA GLN A 13 -8.80 1.13 -10.46
C GLN A 13 -9.72 -0.07 -10.71
N GLU A 14 -10.40 -0.12 -11.85
CA GLU A 14 -11.34 -1.19 -12.20
C GLU A 14 -10.65 -2.54 -12.44
N THR A 15 -9.48 -2.52 -13.09
CA THR A 15 -8.80 -3.76 -13.51
C THR A 15 -7.89 -4.31 -12.41
N VAL A 16 -7.25 -3.43 -11.64
CA VAL A 16 -6.24 -3.81 -10.66
C VAL A 16 -6.76 -3.64 -9.23
N LEU A 17 -7.18 -2.44 -8.84
CA LEU A 17 -7.42 -2.13 -7.43
C LEU A 17 -8.72 -2.75 -6.88
N PHE A 18 -9.87 -2.42 -7.47
CA PHE A 18 -11.17 -2.84 -6.95
C PHE A 18 -11.36 -4.36 -6.83
N PRO A 19 -10.90 -5.20 -7.77
CA PRO A 19 -10.99 -6.64 -7.62
C PRO A 19 -10.28 -7.17 -6.36
N ARG A 20 -9.22 -6.48 -5.90
CA ARG A 20 -8.38 -6.89 -4.78
C ARG A 20 -8.90 -6.40 -3.42
N GLU A 21 -9.85 -5.47 -3.41
CA GLU A 21 -10.32 -4.78 -2.20
C GLU A 21 -10.72 -5.76 -1.09
N LYS A 22 -11.47 -6.81 -1.44
CA LYS A 22 -11.96 -7.78 -0.45
C LYS A 22 -10.80 -8.52 0.22
N ALA A 23 -9.86 -9.05 -0.56
CA ALA A 23 -8.74 -9.83 -0.03
C ALA A 23 -7.85 -8.97 0.88
N VAL A 24 -7.56 -7.74 0.44
CA VAL A 24 -6.78 -6.76 1.22
C VAL A 24 -7.52 -6.37 2.50
N THR A 25 -8.81 -6.06 2.43
CA THR A 25 -9.60 -5.68 3.62
C THR A 25 -9.71 -6.83 4.61
N ASP A 26 -9.98 -8.06 4.15
CA ASP A 26 -10.07 -9.25 5.02
C ASP A 26 -8.73 -9.52 5.73
N PHE A 27 -7.60 -9.35 5.02
CA PHE A 27 -6.27 -9.44 5.62
C PHE A 27 -6.08 -8.39 6.73
N LEU A 28 -6.38 -7.13 6.45
CA LEU A 28 -6.26 -6.05 7.44
C LEU A 28 -7.19 -6.26 8.65
N ILE A 29 -8.37 -6.86 8.46
CA ILE A 29 -9.25 -7.25 9.57
C ILE A 29 -8.58 -8.30 10.46
N LYS A 30 -7.94 -9.33 9.88
CA LYS A 30 -7.21 -10.36 10.65
C LYS A 30 -6.07 -9.74 11.46
N VAL A 31 -5.29 -8.87 10.82
CA VAL A 31 -4.21 -8.09 11.45
C VAL A 31 -4.74 -7.28 12.63
N LEU A 32 -5.80 -6.49 12.42
CA LEU A 32 -6.38 -5.61 13.44
C LEU A 32 -7.06 -6.36 14.59
N ASN A 33 -7.61 -7.55 14.33
CA ASN A 33 -8.15 -8.43 15.36
C ASN A 33 -7.06 -9.19 16.12
N SER A 34 -5.78 -9.06 15.72
CA SER A 34 -4.67 -9.84 16.26
C SER A 34 -5.00 -11.34 16.21
N THR A 35 -5.59 -11.79 15.09
CA THR A 35 -5.90 -13.22 14.91
C THR A 35 -4.61 -14.04 14.86
N ASP A 36 -3.54 -13.42 14.36
CA ASP A 36 -2.18 -13.96 14.39
C ASP A 36 -1.42 -13.36 15.59
N THR A 37 -0.78 -14.22 16.38
CA THR A 37 0.08 -13.77 17.48
C THR A 37 1.36 -13.18 16.88
N PHE A 38 1.43 -11.85 16.80
CA PHE A 38 2.60 -11.16 16.26
C PHE A 38 3.86 -11.33 17.10
N ARG A 39 3.73 -11.49 18.43
CA ARG A 39 4.84 -11.40 19.39
C ARG A 39 4.83 -12.50 20.43
N GLU A 40 6.00 -12.85 20.94
CA GLU A 40 6.15 -13.85 22.03
C GLU A 40 5.69 -13.32 23.39
N ASP A 41 5.70 -12.00 23.57
CA ASP A 41 5.25 -11.34 24.79
C ASP A 41 3.75 -10.99 24.73
N ASP A 42 3.13 -10.84 25.90
CA ASP A 42 1.73 -10.41 26.02
C ASP A 42 1.55 -8.90 25.75
N ARG A 43 2.53 -8.23 25.13
CA ARG A 43 2.48 -6.79 24.90
C ARG A 43 1.45 -6.51 23.82
N LYS A 44 0.50 -5.64 24.15
CA LYS A 44 -0.48 -5.16 23.19
C LYS A 44 0.21 -4.35 22.08
N VAL A 45 -0.02 -4.75 20.84
CA VAL A 45 0.42 -4.01 19.65
C VAL A 45 -0.56 -2.88 19.38
N GLU A 46 -0.05 -1.65 19.36
CA GLU A 46 -0.83 -0.42 19.17
C GLU A 46 -0.40 0.35 17.91
N VAL A 47 0.79 0.04 17.38
CA VAL A 47 1.33 0.60 16.14
C VAL A 47 1.82 -0.51 15.22
N ILE A 48 1.28 -0.56 14.01
CA ILE A 48 1.61 -1.55 12.97
C ILE A 48 2.25 -0.84 11.78
N GLY A 49 3.33 -1.42 11.26
CA GLY A 49 3.83 -1.12 9.92
C GLY A 49 3.18 -2.07 8.91
N LEU A 50 2.58 -1.52 7.87
CA LEU A 50 2.10 -2.22 6.68
C LEU A 50 3.09 -1.96 5.55
N TYR A 51 3.73 -3.01 5.07
CA TYR A 51 4.78 -2.92 4.09
C TYR A 51 4.32 -3.46 2.75
N TYR A 52 4.72 -2.79 1.68
CA TYR A 52 4.44 -3.20 0.31
C TYR A 52 5.72 -3.35 -0.50
N TYR A 53 5.70 -4.27 -1.48
CA TYR A 53 6.83 -4.43 -2.38
C TYR A 53 6.88 -3.30 -3.42
N ALA A 54 7.87 -2.41 -3.37
CA ALA A 54 7.90 -1.19 -4.19
C ALA A 54 7.76 -1.44 -5.72
N ALA A 55 8.33 -2.54 -6.22
CA ALA A 55 8.23 -2.87 -7.65
C ALA A 55 6.86 -3.43 -8.06
N SER A 56 6.07 -3.93 -7.11
CA SER A 56 4.66 -4.33 -7.32
C SER A 56 3.87 -4.19 -6.00
N PRO A 57 3.41 -2.97 -5.68
CA PRO A 57 2.87 -2.65 -4.35
C PRO A 57 1.73 -3.51 -3.84
N LEU A 58 0.93 -4.10 -4.73
CA LEU A 58 -0.16 -4.99 -4.30
C LEU A 58 0.11 -6.47 -4.58
N SER A 59 1.28 -6.86 -5.06
CA SER A 59 1.62 -8.28 -5.18
C SER A 59 1.78 -8.95 -3.82
N PHE A 60 2.41 -8.23 -2.91
CA PHE A 60 2.74 -8.74 -1.59
C PHE A 60 2.62 -7.61 -0.57
N LEU A 61 1.80 -7.84 0.45
CA LEU A 61 1.69 -6.98 1.62
C LEU A 61 2.07 -7.78 2.85
N PHE A 62 2.76 -7.15 3.79
CA PHE A 62 2.98 -7.75 5.10
C PHE A 62 2.80 -6.73 6.21
N ALA A 63 2.29 -7.20 7.34
CA ALA A 63 2.01 -6.39 8.52
C ALA A 63 2.77 -6.95 9.71
N MET A 64 3.39 -6.05 10.47
CA MET A 64 4.10 -6.40 11.70
C MET A 64 4.11 -5.23 12.69
N PRO A 65 4.38 -5.48 13.99
CA PRO A 65 4.60 -4.40 14.94
C PRO A 65 5.66 -3.42 14.42
N ASN A 66 5.39 -2.12 14.50
CA ASN A 66 6.28 -1.12 13.93
C ASN A 66 7.64 -1.08 14.67
N TYR A 67 8.75 -1.12 13.94
CA TYR A 67 10.10 -1.22 14.50
C TYR A 67 10.52 -0.02 15.36
N ALA A 68 9.87 1.15 15.19
CA ALA A 68 10.15 2.32 16.00
C ALA A 68 9.68 2.16 17.46
N TYR A 69 8.80 1.18 17.73
CA TYR A 69 8.18 0.95 19.04
C TYR A 69 8.43 -0.44 19.62
N TYR A 70 8.65 -1.44 18.77
CA TYR A 70 8.68 -2.83 19.16
C TYR A 70 9.98 -3.50 18.72
N ALA A 71 10.61 -4.23 19.62
CA ALA A 71 11.84 -4.95 19.33
C ALA A 71 11.57 -6.09 18.32
N PRO A 72 12.27 -6.13 17.16
CA PRO A 72 12.01 -7.12 16.12
C PRO A 72 12.31 -8.57 16.52
N ASP A 73 13.22 -8.78 17.48
CA ASP A 73 13.66 -10.09 17.96
C ASP A 73 12.57 -10.86 18.73
N LYS A 74 11.52 -10.17 19.17
CA LYS A 74 10.36 -10.74 19.85
C LYS A 74 9.18 -11.04 18.92
N ASN A 75 9.31 -10.76 17.62
CA ASN A 75 8.27 -11.06 16.65
C ASN A 75 8.33 -12.54 16.27
N ILE A 76 7.24 -13.29 16.48
CA ILE A 76 7.14 -14.71 16.08
C ILE A 76 6.40 -14.93 14.77
N HIS A 77 5.59 -13.97 14.36
CA HIS A 77 4.84 -14.06 13.13
C HIS A 77 4.76 -12.71 12.43
N ILE A 78 4.96 -12.75 11.12
CA ILE A 78 4.72 -11.64 10.21
C ILE A 78 3.46 -12.03 9.44
N ALA A 79 2.41 -11.21 9.55
CA ALA A 79 1.19 -11.47 8.80
C ALA A 79 1.44 -11.09 7.35
N GLU A 80 1.19 -12.02 6.44
CA GLU A 80 1.48 -11.85 5.02
C GLU A 80 0.21 -12.01 4.18
N LEU A 81 0.12 -11.21 3.12
CA LEU A 81 -0.88 -11.34 2.07
C LEU A 81 -0.18 -11.49 0.72
N HIS A 82 -0.31 -12.69 0.16
CA HIS A 82 0.07 -13.01 -1.20
C HIS A 82 -1.19 -13.03 -2.06
N LEU A 83 -1.40 -12.01 -2.91
CA LEU A 83 -2.66 -11.91 -3.66
C LEU A 83 -2.86 -13.03 -4.70
N ASN A 84 -1.79 -13.71 -5.10
CA ASN A 84 -1.85 -14.90 -5.95
C ASN A 84 -2.58 -16.09 -5.28
N GLU A 85 -2.50 -16.23 -3.95
CA GLU A 85 -3.25 -17.22 -3.17
C GLU A 85 -4.75 -16.92 -3.15
N HIS A 86 -5.13 -15.68 -3.48
CA HIS A 86 -6.51 -15.22 -3.64
C HIS A 86 -6.98 -15.22 -5.10
N GLY A 87 -6.20 -15.81 -6.02
CA GLY A 87 -6.54 -15.93 -7.43
C GLY A 87 -6.23 -14.70 -8.29
N PHE A 88 -5.55 -13.70 -7.74
CA PHE A 88 -5.13 -12.51 -8.49
C PHE A 88 -3.71 -12.68 -8.99
N LYS A 89 -3.49 -12.47 -10.29
CA LYS A 89 -2.12 -12.40 -10.81
C LYS A 89 -1.44 -11.14 -10.30
N ASP A 90 -0.15 -11.25 -10.04
CA ASP A 90 0.72 -10.09 -9.88
C ASP A 90 0.67 -9.25 -11.15
N TYR A 91 0.44 -7.94 -11.01
CA TYR A 91 0.57 -7.03 -12.14
C TYR A 91 2.04 -6.63 -12.25
N THR A 92 2.51 -6.55 -13.48
CA THR A 92 3.86 -6.14 -13.81
C THR A 92 3.84 -4.79 -14.49
N GLN A 93 5.02 -4.18 -14.63
CA GLN A 93 5.18 -2.98 -15.45
C GLN A 93 4.69 -3.18 -16.89
N ALA A 94 4.78 -4.41 -17.43
CA ALA A 94 4.25 -4.71 -18.76
C ALA A 94 2.71 -4.67 -18.79
N ASP A 95 2.04 -5.18 -17.76
CA ASP A 95 0.58 -5.13 -17.66
C ASP A 95 0.09 -3.67 -17.57
N LEU A 96 0.81 -2.81 -16.85
CA LEU A 96 0.51 -1.38 -16.75
C LEU A 96 0.72 -0.66 -18.08
N GLN A 97 1.77 -0.99 -18.82
CA GLN A 97 2.03 -0.48 -20.15
C GLN A 97 0.91 -0.87 -21.13
N ASP A 98 0.48 -2.13 -21.10
CA ASP A 98 -0.60 -2.62 -21.96
C ASP A 98 -1.95 -1.99 -21.58
N LEU A 99 -2.22 -1.78 -20.30
CA LEU A 99 -3.39 -1.04 -19.82
C LEU A 99 -3.39 0.41 -20.36
N CYS A 100 -2.26 1.12 -20.23
CA CYS A 100 -2.13 2.47 -20.76
C CYS A 100 -2.34 2.49 -22.27
N ARG A 101 -1.71 1.57 -23.02
CA ARG A 101 -1.87 1.47 -24.48
C ARG A 101 -3.32 1.25 -24.89
N LYS A 102 -4.02 0.35 -24.21
CA LYS A 102 -5.44 0.10 -24.47
C LYS A 102 -6.27 1.37 -24.31
N VAL A 103 -6.07 2.12 -23.22
CA VAL A 103 -6.77 3.40 -23.01
C VAL A 103 -6.40 4.41 -24.10
N LEU A 104 -5.14 4.49 -24.50
CA LEU A 104 -4.72 5.39 -25.58
C LEU A 104 -5.36 5.03 -26.92
N ASP A 105 -5.39 3.74 -27.27
CA ASP A 105 -6.02 3.22 -28.50
C ASP A 105 -7.53 3.50 -28.52
N GLU A 106 -8.23 3.25 -27.40
CA GLU A 106 -9.68 3.52 -27.26
C GLU A 106 -10.03 5.02 -27.33
N ASN A 107 -9.04 5.90 -27.23
CA ASN A 107 -9.19 7.36 -27.27
C ASN A 107 -8.51 8.01 -28.48
N ASP A 108 -8.14 7.22 -29.49
CA ASP A 108 -7.50 7.67 -30.74
C ASP A 108 -6.21 8.48 -30.51
N ILE A 109 -5.47 8.22 -29.43
CA ILE A 109 -4.22 8.91 -29.10
C ILE A 109 -3.05 8.22 -29.82
N GLN A 110 -2.29 8.97 -30.61
CA GLN A 110 -1.08 8.46 -31.24
C GLN A 110 0.10 8.50 -30.25
N TYR A 111 0.71 7.35 -29.99
CA TYR A 111 1.83 7.19 -29.03
C TYR A 111 3.02 6.41 -29.59
N THR A 112 3.03 6.08 -30.89
CA THR A 112 4.10 5.30 -31.52
C THR A 112 5.48 5.96 -31.41
N GLY A 113 5.53 7.30 -31.36
CA GLY A 113 6.76 8.06 -31.09
C GLY A 113 7.29 7.98 -29.66
N ASN A 114 6.52 7.39 -28.74
CA ASN A 114 6.83 7.25 -27.32
C ASN A 114 7.13 5.78 -26.96
N LEU A 115 7.31 4.92 -27.96
CA LEU A 115 7.72 3.53 -27.77
C LEU A 115 9.25 3.45 -27.74
N ASN A 116 9.78 2.67 -26.80
CA ASN A 116 11.21 2.38 -26.74
C ASN A 116 11.61 1.33 -27.81
N ALA A 117 12.90 0.96 -27.84
CA ALA A 117 13.43 -0.02 -28.80
C ALA A 117 12.77 -1.42 -28.72
N ASP A 118 12.19 -1.76 -27.58
CA ASP A 118 11.47 -3.03 -27.35
C ASP A 118 9.96 -2.90 -27.60
N ASN A 119 9.51 -1.81 -28.25
CA ASN A 119 8.11 -1.50 -28.51
C ASN A 119 7.26 -1.36 -27.22
N ARG A 120 7.91 -0.98 -26.11
CA ARG A 120 7.24 -0.71 -24.83
C ARG A 120 6.95 0.76 -24.67
N LEU A 121 5.76 1.07 -24.15
CA LEU A 121 5.33 2.44 -23.89
C LEU A 121 6.05 2.98 -22.64
N ASP A 122 6.61 4.17 -22.75
CA ASP A 122 6.96 4.97 -21.57
C ASP A 122 5.68 5.60 -20.99
N THR A 123 5.20 5.06 -19.87
CA THR A 123 3.95 5.50 -19.23
C THR A 123 4.07 6.83 -18.52
N SER A 124 5.30 7.29 -18.21
CA SER A 124 5.54 8.52 -17.44
C SER A 124 5.00 9.77 -18.14
N GLY A 125 4.92 9.77 -19.46
CA GLY A 125 4.34 10.88 -20.23
C GLY A 125 2.80 10.94 -20.23
N TYR A 126 2.13 9.93 -19.67
CA TYR A 126 0.67 9.76 -19.73
C TYR A 126 0.01 9.55 -18.37
N TRP A 127 0.75 9.03 -17.39
CA TRP A 127 0.19 8.57 -16.12
C TRP A 127 1.19 8.74 -14.97
N GLU A 128 0.96 9.74 -14.12
CA GLU A 128 1.79 10.02 -12.94
C GLU A 128 1.12 9.58 -11.63
N ASN A 129 -0.19 9.34 -11.64
CA ASN A 129 -1.01 9.12 -10.44
C ASN A 129 -0.94 7.70 -9.84
N GLN A 130 -0.25 6.74 -10.47
CA GLN A 130 -0.27 5.32 -10.07
C GLN A 130 -0.07 5.12 -8.55
N SER A 131 1.03 5.62 -7.99
CA SER A 131 1.36 5.42 -6.57
C SER A 131 0.33 6.06 -5.65
N GLY A 132 -0.19 7.24 -6.03
CA GLY A 132 -1.24 7.91 -5.27
C GLY A 132 -2.53 7.08 -5.20
N LEU A 133 -2.90 6.39 -6.29
CA LEU A 133 -4.06 5.51 -6.32
C LEU A 133 -3.86 4.25 -5.47
N GLU A 134 -2.67 3.64 -5.51
CA GLU A 134 -2.33 2.47 -4.71
C GLU A 134 -2.36 2.80 -3.20
N HIS A 135 -1.75 3.92 -2.80
CA HIS A 135 -1.75 4.38 -1.40
C HIS A 135 -3.17 4.69 -0.92
N GLU A 136 -3.95 5.42 -1.72
CA GLU A 136 -5.35 5.72 -1.39
C GLU A 136 -6.19 4.45 -1.27
N PHE A 137 -6.00 3.47 -2.16
CA PHE A 137 -6.67 2.18 -2.09
C PHE A 137 -6.37 1.44 -0.78
N LEU A 138 -5.10 1.35 -0.38
CA LEU A 138 -4.69 0.73 0.89
C LEU A 138 -5.28 1.47 2.09
N ARG A 139 -5.28 2.79 2.05
CA ARG A 139 -5.89 3.64 3.09
C ARG A 139 -7.39 3.39 3.24
N GLN A 140 -8.11 3.25 2.12
CA GLN A 140 -9.54 2.93 2.15
C GLN A 140 -9.81 1.52 2.68
N CYS A 141 -9.00 0.52 2.30
CA CYS A 141 -9.08 -0.83 2.86
C CYS A 141 -8.82 -0.83 4.37
N TRP A 142 -7.82 -0.09 4.82
CA TRP A 142 -7.49 0.10 6.24
C TRP A 142 -8.65 0.71 7.03
N LYS A 143 -9.23 1.80 6.52
CA LYS A 143 -10.39 2.44 7.13
C LYS A 143 -11.57 1.47 7.25
N LYS A 144 -11.89 0.74 6.18
CA LYS A 144 -12.95 -0.29 6.19
C LYS A 144 -12.67 -1.38 7.23
N ALA A 145 -11.43 -1.84 7.35
CA ALA A 145 -11.04 -2.83 8.33
C ALA A 145 -11.17 -2.31 9.77
N LYS A 146 -10.77 -1.06 10.04
CA LYS A 146 -10.97 -0.40 11.35
C LYS A 146 -12.44 -0.21 11.70
N GLU A 147 -13.29 0.16 10.75
CA GLU A 147 -14.73 0.28 10.97
C GLU A 147 -15.36 -1.06 11.40
N GLN A 148 -14.94 -2.16 10.76
CA GLN A 148 -15.45 -3.50 11.07
C GLN A 148 -14.92 -4.06 12.40
N THR A 149 -13.65 -3.82 12.72
CA THR A 149 -13.01 -4.33 13.95
C THR A 149 -13.17 -3.41 15.15
N ARG A 150 -13.52 -2.14 14.92
CA ARG A 150 -13.47 -1.04 15.91
C ARG A 150 -12.08 -0.87 16.53
N SER A 151 -11.04 -1.30 15.82
CA SER A 151 -9.66 -1.25 16.31
C SER A 151 -9.18 0.20 16.48
N LYS A 152 -8.36 0.41 17.51
CA LYS A 152 -7.67 1.69 17.77
C LYS A 152 -6.19 1.67 17.34
N VAL A 153 -5.74 0.56 16.78
CA VAL A 153 -4.36 0.40 16.29
C VAL A 153 -4.08 1.44 15.20
N LEU A 154 -2.90 2.03 15.25
CA LEU A 154 -2.38 2.95 14.24
C LEU A 154 -1.60 2.17 13.18
N GLY A 155 -1.78 2.54 11.92
CA GLY A 155 -1.15 1.87 10.78
C GLY A 155 -0.29 2.82 9.98
N PHE A 156 0.91 2.40 9.62
CA PHE A 156 1.84 3.17 8.81
C PHE A 156 2.22 2.37 7.57
N LEU A 157 1.98 2.95 6.39
CA LEU A 157 2.34 2.35 5.10
C LEU A 157 3.79 2.69 4.76
N GLU A 158 4.59 1.68 4.49
CA GLU A 158 6.02 1.80 4.22
C GLU A 158 6.44 0.95 3.02
N ALA A 159 7.35 1.45 2.19
CA ALA A 159 7.94 0.64 1.12
C ALA A 159 8.91 -0.40 1.71
N SER A 160 8.87 -1.64 1.23
CA SER A 160 9.69 -2.75 1.74
C SER A 160 11.20 -2.57 1.53
N ASP A 161 11.60 -1.68 0.61
CA ASP A 161 13.00 -1.39 0.30
C ASP A 161 13.58 -0.25 1.17
N SER A 162 12.81 0.21 2.16
CA SER A 162 13.17 1.31 3.08
C SER A 162 13.55 2.62 2.35
N SER A 163 13.22 2.73 1.06
CA SER A 163 13.78 3.75 0.18
C SER A 163 13.03 5.08 0.25
N SER A 164 11.79 5.11 0.75
CA SER A 164 11.03 6.35 0.86
C SER A 164 9.69 6.18 1.59
N ALA A 165 9.21 7.33 2.11
CA ALA A 165 7.82 7.66 2.40
C ALA A 165 7.07 6.76 3.39
N VAL A 166 6.91 7.23 4.62
CA VAL A 166 5.96 6.66 5.59
C VAL A 166 4.63 7.40 5.45
N TYR A 167 3.52 6.69 5.28
CA TYR A 167 2.19 7.31 5.28
C TYR A 167 1.36 6.83 6.46
N ASP A 168 0.75 7.75 7.18
CA ASP A 168 -0.27 7.43 8.17
C ASP A 168 -1.54 6.93 7.46
N LEU A 169 -1.92 5.67 7.69
CA LEU A 169 -3.08 5.04 7.05
C LEU A 169 -4.43 5.55 7.59
N ASP A 170 -4.46 6.24 8.73
CA ASP A 170 -5.70 6.80 9.29
C ASP A 170 -6.07 8.13 8.65
N ASN A 171 -5.08 8.97 8.30
CA ASN A 171 -5.32 10.32 7.79
C ASN A 171 -4.67 10.62 6.43
N GLY A 172 -3.82 9.73 5.91
CA GLY A 172 -3.10 9.90 4.64
C GLY A 172 -1.91 10.85 4.70
N TYR A 173 -1.49 11.27 5.89
CA TYR A 173 -0.37 12.20 6.05
C TYR A 173 0.95 11.52 5.69
N TYR A 174 1.69 12.15 4.78
CA TYR A 174 3.06 11.77 4.43
C TYR A 174 4.02 12.25 5.53
N LEU A 175 4.74 11.32 6.14
CA LEU A 175 5.81 11.59 7.10
C LEU A 175 7.12 11.87 6.36
N PRO A 176 7.65 13.10 6.42
CA PRO A 176 8.98 13.40 5.91
C PRO A 176 10.03 12.57 6.64
N PHE A 177 11.10 12.19 5.94
CA PHE A 177 12.18 11.38 6.49
C PHE A 177 12.86 12.02 7.71
N GLU A 178 12.85 13.35 7.79
CA GLU A 178 13.43 14.11 8.89
C GLU A 178 12.60 14.07 10.18
N VAL A 179 11.35 13.59 10.12
CA VAL A 179 10.45 13.55 11.26
C VAL A 179 10.40 12.12 11.81
N ASP A 180 10.83 11.94 13.06
CA ASP A 180 10.70 10.66 13.74
C ASP A 180 9.21 10.32 13.94
N LEU A 181 8.86 9.05 13.73
CA LEU A 181 7.49 8.57 13.89
C LEU A 181 6.91 8.88 15.27
N ASP A 182 7.74 8.85 16.31
CA ASP A 182 7.31 9.16 17.67
C ASP A 182 7.12 10.64 17.92
N GLU A 183 7.96 11.50 17.34
CA GLU A 183 7.74 12.95 17.38
C GLU A 183 6.39 13.31 16.72
N TYR A 184 6.10 12.69 15.57
CA TYR A 184 4.80 12.85 14.90
C TYR A 184 3.63 12.38 15.78
N LEU A 185 3.71 11.17 16.34
CA LEU A 185 2.63 10.59 17.14
C LEU A 185 2.41 11.37 18.45
N GLN A 186 3.47 11.83 19.10
CA GLN A 186 3.39 12.69 20.29
C GLN A 186 2.73 14.03 19.98
N ALA A 187 3.04 14.64 18.83
CA ALA A 187 2.39 15.88 18.39
C ALA A 187 0.87 15.70 18.15
N GLN A 188 0.44 14.49 17.79
CA GLN A 188 -0.97 14.12 17.66
C GLN A 188 -1.61 13.67 18.99
N GLY A 189 -0.86 13.69 20.08
CA GLY A 189 -1.35 13.34 21.43
C GLY A 189 -1.29 11.86 21.77
N PHE A 190 -0.70 11.02 20.92
CA PHE A 190 -0.44 9.61 21.24
C PHE A 190 0.84 9.48 22.07
N ARG A 191 0.83 8.57 23.03
CA ARG A 191 1.99 8.26 23.89
C ARG A 191 2.10 6.76 24.04
N PHE A 192 3.03 6.18 23.31
CA PHE A 192 3.33 4.75 23.40
C PHE A 192 4.69 4.58 24.09
N GLU A 193 4.79 3.54 24.89
CA GLU A 193 6.08 3.15 25.46
C GLU A 193 6.89 2.45 24.35
N LYS A 194 8.12 2.93 24.08
CA LYS A 194 9.06 2.25 23.18
C LYS A 194 9.74 1.10 23.92
N GLU A 195 9.98 0.00 23.22
CA GLU A 195 10.91 -1.02 23.70
C GLU A 195 12.34 -0.54 23.50
N MET A 196 13.07 -0.44 24.61
CA MET A 196 14.52 -0.19 24.62
C MET A 196 15.28 -1.48 24.37
#